data_AF-A0A938GZ10-F1
#
_entry.id   AF-A0A938GZ10-F1
#
_cell.length_a   1.000
_cell.length_b   1.000
_cell.length_c   1.000
_cell.angle_alpha   90.00
_cell.angle_beta   90.00
_cell.angle_gamma   90.00
#
_symmetry.space_group_name_H-M   'P 1'
#
loop_
_entity.id
_entity.type
_entity.pdbx_description
1 polymer ?
#
loop_
_entity_poly.entity_id
_entity_poly.type
_entity_poly.pdbx_seq_one_letter_code
_entity_poly.pdbx_strand_id
1 'polypeptide(L)'
;MCEPLVSGSRSAFRTSFRQGKSMIISVHLAKTAGTSFGNLPEAHFGDRLLRDNADKPMHRPPHERLARAALDNLRFPFRGIDFKRIDCIHGHFLPAKYHVLGLIRHARFITWMRDPVERLVSHYHYVKRRIPDDKVYKIAQRIIDED
;
A
#
# COMPACT_ATOMS: atom_id res chain seq x y z
N MET A 1 -12.20 4.48 66.46
CA MET A 1 -13.59 4.46 65.93
C MET A 1 -13.53 3.97 64.48
N CYS A 2 -14.27 2.89 64.23
CA CYS A 2 -14.82 2.35 62.97
C CYS A 2 -14.18 2.69 61.61
N GLU A 3 -13.67 1.63 60.96
CA GLU A 3 -13.90 1.30 59.53
C GLU A 3 -15.41 0.98 59.30
N PRO A 4 -16.00 0.89 58.05
CA PRO A 4 -15.39 0.19 56.91
C PRO A 4 -15.85 0.48 55.44
N LEU A 5 -15.16 -0.20 54.50
CA LEU A 5 -15.64 -0.89 53.29
C LEU A 5 -16.33 -0.13 52.12
N VAL A 6 -15.80 -0.31 50.89
CA VAL A 6 -16.39 -1.12 49.78
C VAL A 6 -15.89 -0.66 48.39
N SER A 7 -15.20 -1.60 47.75
CA SER A 7 -15.21 -2.00 46.32
C SER A 7 -14.99 -0.99 45.18
N GLY A 8 -14.17 -1.44 44.22
CA GLY A 8 -14.80 -1.86 42.97
C GLY A 8 -14.27 -1.20 41.70
N SER A 9 -13.54 -2.02 40.95
CA SER A 9 -13.81 -2.29 39.53
C SER A 9 -13.22 -1.35 38.47
N ARG A 10 -12.61 -2.04 37.49
CA ARG A 10 -12.46 -1.72 36.07
C ARG A 10 -11.34 -0.75 35.70
N SER A 11 -10.23 -1.37 35.31
CA SER A 11 -9.78 -1.40 33.91
C SER A 11 -10.46 -0.30 33.06
N ALA A 12 -9.84 0.86 33.03
CA ALA A 12 -9.94 1.70 31.86
C ALA A 12 -8.67 1.41 31.05
N PHE A 13 -8.78 0.43 30.15
CA PHE A 13 -7.95 0.35 28.96
C PHE A 13 -8.02 1.74 28.32
N ARG A 14 -7.06 2.61 28.65
CA ARG A 14 -6.89 3.92 28.01
C ARG A 14 -6.45 3.64 26.59
N THR A 15 -7.42 3.28 25.76
CA THR A 15 -7.27 3.34 24.31
C THR A 15 -7.24 4.82 24.00
N SER A 16 -6.07 5.44 24.19
CA SER A 16 -5.81 6.78 23.72
C SER A 16 -5.92 6.72 22.20
N PHE A 17 -7.12 7.03 21.70
CA PHE A 17 -7.28 7.47 20.33
C PHE A 17 -6.44 8.75 20.22
N ARG A 18 -5.30 8.67 19.51
CA ARG A 18 -4.54 9.85 19.09
C ARG A 18 -5.45 10.70 18.21
N GLN A 19 -6.13 11.65 18.82
CA GLN A 19 -6.76 12.77 18.15
C GLN A 19 -5.67 13.48 17.30
N GLY A 20 -5.87 13.55 15.98
CA GLY A 20 -5.16 14.50 15.11
C GLY A 20 -4.19 13.97 14.05
N LYS A 21 -3.95 12.66 13.88
CA LYS A 21 -3.03 12.17 12.82
C LYS A 21 -3.77 11.33 11.75
N SER A 22 -4.06 11.94 10.60
CA SER A 22 -4.63 11.24 9.44
C SER A 22 -3.60 10.27 8.86
N MET A 23 -3.98 9.01 8.67
CA MET A 23 -3.16 7.99 8.01
C MET A 23 -2.94 8.36 6.53
N ILE A 24 -1.81 7.98 5.95
CA ILE A 24 -1.53 8.15 4.51
C ILE A 24 -1.56 6.79 3.82
N ILE A 25 -2.27 6.69 2.71
CA ILE A 25 -2.24 5.54 1.80
C ILE A 25 -1.63 6.03 0.49
N SER A 26 -0.36 5.70 0.26
CA SER A 26 0.45 6.18 -0.85
C SER A 26 0.66 5.07 -1.88
N VAL A 27 0.08 5.21 -3.06
CA VAL A 27 0.31 4.27 -4.17
C VAL A 27 1.27 4.86 -5.18
N HIS A 28 2.19 4.06 -5.70
CA HIS A 28 3.04 4.46 -6.82
C HIS A 28 2.91 3.45 -7.96
N LEU A 29 2.97 3.93 -9.20
CA LEU A 29 3.04 3.06 -10.37
C LEU A 29 4.48 2.55 -10.57
N ALA A 30 4.62 1.38 -11.19
CA ALA A 30 5.94 0.92 -11.59
C ALA A 30 6.63 1.99 -12.47
N LYS A 31 7.92 2.22 -12.21
CA LYS A 31 8.77 3.18 -12.94
C LYS A 31 8.43 4.67 -12.74
N THR A 32 7.62 5.02 -11.74
CA THR A 32 7.35 6.41 -11.33
C THR A 32 8.10 6.82 -10.06
N ALA A 33 9.43 6.63 -10.05
CA ALA A 33 10.33 6.98 -8.95
C ALA A 33 10.28 6.08 -7.68
N GLY A 34 9.99 4.79 -7.84
CA GLY A 34 9.86 3.83 -6.73
C GLY A 34 11.07 3.71 -5.79
N THR A 35 12.31 3.96 -6.25
CA THR A 35 13.52 3.91 -5.40
C THR A 35 13.87 5.25 -4.76
N SER A 36 13.82 6.36 -5.50
CA SER A 36 14.16 7.68 -4.96
C SER A 36 13.09 8.18 -3.97
N PHE A 37 11.82 7.94 -4.27
CA PHE A 37 10.73 8.34 -3.38
C PHE A 37 10.41 7.27 -2.33
N GLY A 38 10.60 5.98 -2.65
CA GLY A 38 10.30 4.89 -1.72
C GLY A 38 11.09 4.95 -0.41
N ASN A 39 12.23 5.63 -0.37
CA ASN A 39 13.06 5.81 0.82
C ASN A 39 12.56 6.94 1.74
N LEU A 40 11.79 7.90 1.22
CA LEU A 40 11.29 9.04 2.00
C LEU A 40 10.24 8.60 3.05
N PRO A 41 9.23 7.78 2.72
CA PRO A 41 8.33 7.24 3.73
C PRO A 41 9.06 6.42 4.79
N GLU A 42 10.10 5.67 4.41
CA GLU A 42 10.87 4.86 5.35
C GLU A 42 11.64 5.72 6.33
N ALA A 43 12.35 6.74 5.84
CA ALA A 43 13.05 7.70 6.69
C ALA A 43 12.11 8.48 7.64
N HIS A 44 10.89 8.78 7.20
CA HIS A 44 9.95 9.60 7.99
C HIS A 44 9.06 8.78 8.96
N PHE A 45 8.57 7.62 8.52
CA PHE A 45 7.61 6.83 9.29
C PHE A 45 8.26 5.68 10.06
N GLY A 46 9.41 5.15 9.64
CA GLY A 46 10.08 4.02 10.28
C GLY A 46 9.13 2.84 10.50
N ASP A 47 9.04 2.34 11.73
CA ASP A 47 8.14 1.23 12.12
C ASP A 47 6.65 1.51 11.92
N ARG A 48 6.28 2.77 11.66
CA ARG A 48 4.89 3.18 11.35
C ARG A 48 4.57 3.10 9.86
N LEU A 49 5.52 2.64 9.04
CA LEU A 49 5.35 2.37 7.61
C LEU A 49 4.99 0.90 7.38
N LEU A 50 3.93 0.67 6.61
CA LEU A 50 3.65 -0.64 6.02
C LEU A 50 3.98 -0.60 4.53
N ARG A 51 4.96 -1.42 4.10
CA ARG A 51 5.27 -1.63 2.67
C ARG A 51 4.37 -2.71 2.08
N ASP A 52 3.64 -2.37 1.02
CA ASP A 52 2.78 -3.32 0.30
C ASP A 52 3.12 -3.36 -1.18
N ASN A 53 4.09 -4.19 -1.53
CA ASN A 53 4.54 -4.40 -2.91
C ASN A 53 4.18 -5.80 -3.43
N ALA A 54 3.37 -6.55 -2.69
CA ALA A 54 3.07 -7.95 -3.01
C ALA A 54 2.13 -8.08 -4.22
N ASP A 55 1.38 -7.03 -4.54
CA ASP A 55 0.40 -7.06 -5.62
C ASP A 55 1.02 -6.68 -6.98
N LYS A 56 0.73 -7.48 -8.00
CA LYS A 56 0.91 -7.14 -9.42
C LYS A 56 -0.46 -6.89 -10.06
N PRO A 57 -1.20 -5.85 -9.64
CA PRO A 57 -2.60 -5.71 -9.99
C PRO A 57 -2.83 -5.47 -11.48
N MET A 58 -1.85 -4.90 -12.20
CA MET A 58 -2.02 -4.50 -13.60
C MET A 58 -1.86 -5.65 -14.61
N HIS A 59 -1.48 -6.86 -14.18
CA HIS A 59 -1.35 -8.02 -15.07
C HIS A 59 -2.64 -8.83 -15.21
N ARG A 60 -3.74 -8.34 -14.64
CA ARG A 60 -5.01 -9.07 -14.53
C ARG A 60 -6.17 -8.28 -15.11
N PRO A 61 -7.21 -8.96 -15.63
CA PRO A 61 -8.39 -8.28 -16.13
C PRO A 61 -9.12 -7.50 -15.02
N PRO A 62 -9.89 -6.45 -15.36
CA PRO A 62 -10.53 -5.57 -14.37
C PRO A 62 -11.41 -6.27 -13.34
N HIS A 63 -12.18 -7.28 -13.74
CA HIS A 63 -13.10 -7.98 -12.83
C HIS A 63 -12.35 -8.77 -11.75
N GLU A 64 -11.25 -9.44 -12.09
CA GLU A 64 -10.40 -10.14 -11.12
C GLU A 64 -9.75 -9.16 -10.13
N ARG A 65 -9.34 -7.99 -10.62
CA ARG A 65 -8.75 -6.93 -9.79
C ARG A 65 -9.73 -6.45 -8.72
N LEU A 66 -10.98 -6.19 -9.12
CA LEU A 66 -12.05 -5.75 -8.23
C LEU A 66 -12.43 -6.83 -7.21
N ALA A 67 -12.65 -8.06 -7.66
CA ALA A 67 -12.99 -9.18 -6.78
C ALA A 67 -11.90 -9.42 -5.72
N ARG A 68 -10.62 -9.35 -6.11
CA ARG A 68 -9.51 -9.52 -5.18
C ARG A 68 -9.38 -8.36 -4.19
N ALA A 69 -9.58 -7.12 -4.65
CA ALA A 69 -9.64 -5.97 -3.76
C ALA A 69 -10.78 -6.10 -2.73
N ALA A 70 -11.96 -6.56 -3.15
CA ALA A 70 -13.08 -6.82 -2.24
C ALA A 70 -12.72 -7.90 -1.20
N LEU A 71 -12.13 -9.01 -1.64
CA LEU A 71 -11.65 -10.06 -0.75
C LEU A 71 -10.59 -9.54 0.23
N ASP A 72 -9.68 -8.68 -0.22
CA ASP A 72 -8.66 -8.09 0.63
C ASP A 72 -9.25 -7.15 1.69
N ASN A 73 -10.33 -6.43 1.39
CA ASN A 73 -11.06 -5.63 2.39
C ASN A 73 -11.72 -6.55 3.44
N LEU A 74 -12.28 -7.69 3.04
CA LEU A 74 -12.87 -8.67 3.97
C LEU A 74 -11.82 -9.35 4.86
N ARG A 75 -10.63 -9.61 4.31
CA ARG A 75 -9.51 -10.24 5.06
C ARG A 75 -8.79 -9.25 5.99
N PHE A 76 -9.09 -7.96 5.88
CA PHE A 76 -8.45 -6.90 6.65
C PHE A 76 -8.40 -7.14 8.16
N PRO A 77 -9.49 -7.57 8.85
CA PRO A 77 -9.47 -7.83 10.29
C PRO A 77 -8.59 -9.03 10.68
N PHE A 78 -8.36 -9.95 9.75
CA PHE A 78 -7.67 -11.23 9.98
C PHE A 78 -6.18 -11.18 9.62
N ARG A 79 -5.66 -10.03 9.16
CA ARG A 79 -4.26 -9.91 8.74
C ARG A 79 -3.25 -9.86 9.90
N GLY A 80 -3.71 -9.78 11.15
CA GLY A 80 -2.83 -9.67 12.32
C GLY A 80 -2.01 -8.37 12.37
N ILE A 81 -2.32 -7.39 11.52
CA ILE A 81 -1.63 -6.10 11.46
C ILE A 81 -2.36 -5.12 12.37
N ASP A 82 -1.65 -4.54 13.34
CA ASP A 82 -2.17 -3.46 14.17
C ASP A 82 -2.12 -2.12 13.42
N PHE A 83 -3.14 -1.87 12.59
CA PHE A 83 -3.27 -0.63 11.82
C PHE A 83 -3.43 0.63 12.68
N LYS A 84 -3.60 0.51 14.01
CA LYS A 84 -3.57 1.68 14.91
C LYS A 84 -2.16 2.25 15.06
N ARG A 85 -1.13 1.44 14.85
CA ARG A 85 0.30 1.84 14.92
C ARG A 85 0.86 2.31 13.59
N ILE A 86 0.16 2.02 12.50
CA ILE A 86 0.56 2.39 11.14
C ILE A 86 0.07 3.81 10.85
N ASP A 87 1.00 4.66 10.42
CA ASP A 87 0.72 6.03 9.98
C ASP A 87 0.75 6.13 8.44
N CYS A 88 1.47 5.23 7.76
CA CYS A 88 1.61 5.23 6.30
C CYS A 88 1.60 3.82 5.71
N ILE A 89 0.84 3.62 4.64
CA ILE A 89 0.90 2.43 3.78
C ILE A 89 1.45 2.88 2.44
N HIS A 90 2.54 2.26 1.96
CA HIS A 90 3.17 2.65 0.70
C HIS A 90 3.52 1.45 -0.18
N GLY A 91 3.20 1.51 -1.47
CA GLY A 91 3.59 0.46 -2.40
C GLY A 91 2.84 0.44 -3.73
N HIS A 92 2.84 -0.74 -4.37
CA HIS A 92 2.24 -1.00 -5.67
C HIS A 92 1.02 -1.92 -5.51
N PHE A 93 -0.11 -1.32 -5.13
CA PHE A 93 -1.38 -2.04 -4.91
C PHE A 93 -2.56 -1.28 -5.54
N LEU A 94 -3.73 -1.92 -5.59
CA LEU A 94 -4.98 -1.25 -5.94
C LEU A 94 -5.46 -0.40 -4.75
N PRO A 95 -5.70 0.92 -4.89
CA PRO A 95 -6.22 1.73 -3.79
C PRO A 95 -7.52 1.18 -3.17
N ALA A 96 -8.35 0.55 -4.00
CA ALA A 96 -9.57 -0.14 -3.57
C ALA A 96 -9.33 -1.17 -2.44
N LYS A 97 -8.15 -1.78 -2.36
CA LYS A 97 -7.73 -2.72 -1.31
C LYS A 97 -7.85 -2.15 0.11
N TYR A 98 -7.67 -0.84 0.25
CA TYR A 98 -7.66 -0.14 1.54
C TYR A 98 -8.80 0.89 1.66
N HIS A 99 -9.83 0.78 0.83
CA HIS A 99 -10.93 1.75 0.82
C HIS A 99 -11.64 1.81 2.17
N VAL A 100 -11.98 0.64 2.75
CA VAL A 100 -12.62 0.55 4.07
C VAL A 100 -11.72 1.15 5.16
N LEU A 101 -10.42 0.84 5.14
CA LEU A 101 -9.46 1.43 6.08
C LEU A 101 -9.41 2.96 5.96
N GLY A 102 -9.47 3.48 4.74
CA GLY A 102 -9.50 4.91 4.48
C GLY A 102 -10.69 5.61 5.13
N LEU A 103 -11.86 4.97 5.13
CA LEU A 103 -13.06 5.48 5.80
C LEU A 103 -12.89 5.48 7.33
N ILE A 104 -12.44 4.35 7.91
CA ILE A 104 -12.37 4.17 9.38
C ILE A 104 -11.27 5.05 10.01
N ARG A 105 -10.18 5.31 9.28
CA ARG A 105 -9.03 6.07 9.78
C ARG A 105 -8.88 7.47 9.19
N HIS A 106 -9.88 7.93 8.42
CA HIS A 106 -9.83 9.20 7.68
C HIS A 106 -8.51 9.34 6.90
N ALA A 107 -8.12 8.28 6.20
CA ALA A 107 -6.84 8.24 5.53
C ALA A 107 -6.84 9.09 4.26
N ARG A 108 -5.71 9.75 3.98
CA ARG A 108 -5.47 10.49 2.74
C ARG A 108 -4.83 9.57 1.72
N PHE A 109 -5.44 9.49 0.54
CA PHE A 109 -4.88 8.75 -0.59
C PHE A 109 -3.98 9.66 -1.42
N ILE A 110 -2.77 9.20 -1.69
CA ILE A 110 -1.77 9.89 -2.51
C ILE A 110 -1.34 8.95 -3.62
N THR A 111 -1.35 9.43 -4.86
CA THR A 111 -0.90 8.68 -6.04
C THR A 111 0.27 9.39 -6.68
N TRP A 112 1.36 8.67 -6.88
CA TRP A 112 2.55 9.18 -7.56
C TRP A 112 2.46 8.87 -9.05
N MET A 113 2.34 9.92 -9.85
CA MET A 113 2.30 9.85 -11.31
C MET A 113 3.56 10.48 -11.90
N ARG A 114 3.91 10.03 -13.09
CA ARG A 114 4.95 10.63 -13.94
C ARG A 114 4.31 10.93 -15.29
N ASP A 115 4.93 11.82 -16.05
CA ASP A 115 4.64 11.94 -17.47
C ASP A 115 4.53 10.54 -18.13
N PRO A 116 3.43 10.26 -18.85
CA PRO A 116 3.17 8.94 -19.40
C PRO A 116 4.21 8.52 -20.45
N VAL A 117 4.73 9.46 -21.24
CA VAL A 117 5.74 9.19 -22.28
C VAL A 117 7.06 8.85 -21.63
N GLU A 118 7.53 9.65 -20.67
CA GLU A 118 8.77 9.35 -19.94
C GLU A 118 8.69 8.03 -19.17
N ARG A 119 7.53 7.73 -18.56
CA ARG A 119 7.30 6.45 -17.88
C ARG A 119 7.38 5.29 -18.86
N LEU A 120 6.81 5.42 -20.05
CA LEU A 120 6.86 4.41 -21.11
C LEU A 120 8.30 4.17 -21.57
N VAL A 121 9.06 5.21 -21.88
CA VAL A 121 10.47 5.12 -22.28
C VAL A 121 11.32 4.45 -21.19
N SER A 122 11.13 4.85 -19.92
CA SER A 122 11.80 4.23 -18.77
C SER A 122 11.45 2.75 -18.60
N HIS A 123 10.20 2.38 -18.89
CA HIS A 123 9.73 0.99 -18.86
C HIS A 123 10.32 0.16 -20.01
N TYR A 124 10.33 0.71 -21.23
CA TYR A 124 10.93 0.08 -22.41
C TYR A 124 12.41 -0.27 -22.17
N HIS A 125 13.24 0.71 -21.77
CA HIS A 125 14.65 0.44 -21.50
C HIS A 125 14.88 -0.52 -20.32
N TYR A 126 13.97 -0.51 -19.34
CA TYR A 126 14.04 -1.45 -18.22
C TYR A 126 13.80 -2.89 -18.70
N VAL A 127 12.81 -3.09 -19.56
CA VAL A 127 12.49 -4.38 -20.19
C VAL A 127 13.65 -4.84 -21.08
N LYS A 128 14.18 -3.97 -21.95
CA LYS A 128 15.32 -4.26 -22.85
C LYS A 128 16.57 -4.76 -22.10
N ARG A 129 16.84 -4.23 -20.91
CA ARG A 129 18.00 -4.65 -20.09
C ARG A 129 17.78 -5.93 -19.28
N ARG A 130 16.54 -6.36 -19.08
CA ARG A 130 16.19 -7.44 -18.14
C ARG A 130 15.65 -8.69 -18.79
N ILE A 131 15.59 -8.77 -20.12
CA ILE A 131 15.00 -9.87 -20.90
C ILE A 131 15.37 -11.22 -20.26
N PRO A 132 14.46 -11.84 -19.48
CA PRO A 132 14.54 -13.24 -19.15
C PRO A 132 13.89 -14.02 -20.30
N ASP A 133 14.23 -15.29 -20.43
CA ASP A 133 13.81 -16.23 -21.48
C ASP A 133 12.30 -16.58 -21.46
N ASP A 134 11.45 -15.70 -20.93
CA ASP A 134 10.08 -15.97 -20.52
C ASP A 134 9.03 -15.38 -21.49
N LYS A 135 7.90 -16.08 -21.64
CA LYS A 135 6.88 -15.85 -22.69
C LYS A 135 6.27 -14.45 -22.70
N VAL A 136 6.24 -13.76 -21.55
CA VAL A 136 5.72 -12.38 -21.42
C VAL A 136 6.54 -11.39 -22.25
N TYR A 137 7.81 -11.71 -22.53
CA TYR A 137 8.68 -10.86 -23.32
C TYR A 137 8.53 -11.07 -24.82
N LYS A 138 7.73 -12.00 -25.35
CA LYS A 138 7.60 -12.18 -26.80
C LYS A 138 7.11 -10.92 -27.54
N ILE A 139 6.18 -10.16 -26.93
CA ILE A 139 5.73 -8.87 -27.50
C ILE A 139 6.83 -7.81 -27.34
N ALA A 140 7.51 -7.78 -26.18
CA ALA A 140 8.62 -6.87 -25.96
C ALA A 140 9.82 -7.14 -26.87
N GLN A 141 10.08 -8.42 -27.17
CA GLN A 141 11.10 -8.91 -28.08
C GLN A 141 10.77 -8.44 -29.48
N ARG A 142 9.52 -8.58 -29.92
CA ARG A 142 9.06 -8.03 -31.21
C ARG A 142 9.28 -6.52 -31.35
N ILE A 143 9.03 -5.75 -30.30
CA ILE A 143 9.30 -4.29 -30.30
C ILE A 143 10.81 -4.02 -30.41
N ILE A 144 11.65 -4.84 -29.80
CA ILE A 144 13.11 -4.69 -29.84
C ILE A 144 13.68 -5.15 -31.20
N ASP A 145 13.10 -6.19 -31.80
CA ASP A 145 13.53 -6.76 -33.08
C ASP A 145 13.14 -5.86 -34.28
N GLU A 146 12.18 -4.95 -34.10
CA GLU A 146 11.71 -3.97 -35.12
C GLU A 146 12.45 -2.61 -35.03
N ASP A 147 13.30 -2.38 -34.03
CA ASP A 147 14.18 -1.20 -33.85
C ASP A 147 15.57 -1.42 -34.48
#